data_AF-K1ZWV4-F1
#
_entry.id   AF-K1ZWV4-F1
#
_cell.length_a   1.000
_cell.length_b   1.000
_cell.length_c   1.000
_cell.angle_alpha   90.00
_cell.angle_beta   90.00
_cell.angle_gamma   90.00
#
_symmetry.space_group_name_H-M   'P 1'
#
loop_
_entity.id
_entity.type
_entity.pdbx_description
1 polymer ?
#
loop_
_entity_poly.entity_id
_entity_poly.type
_entity_poly.pdbx_seq_one_letter_code
_entity_poly.pdbx_strand_id
1 'polypeptide(L)'
;MPELNLYKNNREILRIPLSVSGIKIGRSSQNDVILPEDEISRFHVSIEWTEGAYHLVDTSTSGTRVGGQLVKNKKLNNGDEIFIGPYKMKYVLEGVADQQREASVQTVIRDDPAEATRILSITNSHLVQVEETHLEITDTNKQTRRIKIGKMPLSMGSGPDNQLVINDDYVSSRHGEITKDAHGYLLTDLNSTNGTYLNGRKISEVIVHVGDEMRLGETLIKMISTKKEETIKPLGQSFFCGMVAQTLPMQILFSKLKKVAPTDLTVLIQAESGSGKELAARALHDLSEISKGPYVIVNCG
;
A
#
# COMPACT_ATOMS: atom_id res chain seq x y z
N MET A 1 16.76 -1.19 -12.23
CA MET A 1 15.67 -2.18 -12.26
C MET A 1 14.88 -2.02 -13.56
N PRO A 2 14.52 -3.10 -14.28
CA PRO A 2 13.67 -3.00 -15.46
C PRO A 2 12.28 -2.46 -15.12
N GLU A 3 11.74 -1.56 -15.94
CA GLU A 3 10.42 -0.96 -15.76
C GLU A 3 9.63 -0.86 -17.09
N LEU A 4 8.30 -0.77 -16.99
CA LEU A 4 7.42 -0.32 -18.07
C LEU A 4 6.91 1.08 -17.77
N ASN A 5 7.16 2.01 -18.68
CA ASN A 5 6.64 3.37 -18.57
C ASN A 5 5.35 3.44 -19.40
N LEU A 6 4.22 3.58 -18.73
CA LEU A 6 2.89 3.65 -19.32
C LEU A 6 2.52 5.09 -19.64
N TYR A 7 2.04 5.32 -20.85
CA TYR A 7 1.62 6.60 -21.39
C TYR A 7 0.18 6.50 -21.91
N LYS A 8 -0.58 7.57 -21.73
CA LYS A 8 -1.88 7.81 -22.38
C LYS A 8 -1.86 9.20 -22.99
N ASN A 9 -2.27 9.34 -24.25
CA ASN A 9 -2.25 10.63 -24.96
C ASN A 9 -0.90 11.38 -24.85
N ASN A 10 0.20 10.64 -25.00
CA ASN A 10 1.57 11.16 -24.91
C ASN A 10 2.00 11.72 -23.53
N ARG A 11 1.17 11.56 -22.49
CA ARG A 11 1.52 11.87 -21.10
C ARG A 11 1.86 10.58 -20.35
N GLU A 12 2.98 10.58 -19.64
CA GLU A 12 3.34 9.47 -18.74
C GLU A 12 2.35 9.43 -17.58
N ILE A 13 1.75 8.27 -17.34
CA ILE A 13 0.74 8.07 -16.29
C ILE A 13 1.22 7.17 -15.16
N LEU A 14 2.09 6.19 -15.46
CA LEU A 14 2.55 5.23 -14.46
C LEU A 14 3.91 4.65 -14.90
N ARG A 15 4.79 4.34 -13.94
CA ARG A 15 5.93 3.44 -14.20
C ARG A 15 5.77 2.19 -13.34
N ILE A 16 5.90 1.04 -13.98
CA ILE A 16 5.64 -0.26 -13.38
C ILE A 16 6.99 -0.99 -13.29
N PRO A 17 7.57 -1.15 -12.09
CA PRO A 17 8.77 -1.96 -11.94
C PRO A 17 8.44 -3.42 -12.28
N LEU A 18 9.30 -4.05 -13.07
CA LEU A 18 9.15 -5.46 -13.44
C LEU A 18 9.97 -6.34 -12.48
N SER A 19 9.29 -7.29 -11.86
CA SER A 19 9.88 -8.33 -11.01
C SER A 19 9.80 -9.70 -11.68
N VAL A 20 10.51 -10.68 -11.12
CA VAL A 20 10.50 -12.08 -11.62
C VAL A 20 9.14 -12.77 -11.53
N SER A 21 8.17 -12.24 -10.77
CA SER A 21 6.81 -12.79 -10.74
C SER A 21 5.99 -12.45 -11.99
N GLY A 22 6.50 -11.55 -12.85
CA GLY A 22 5.77 -11.01 -13.99
C GLY A 22 4.62 -10.09 -13.57
N ILE A 23 3.90 -9.58 -14.57
CA ILE A 23 2.72 -8.74 -14.39
C ILE A 23 1.64 -9.09 -15.42
N LYS A 24 0.37 -8.88 -15.06
CA LYS A 24 -0.80 -9.02 -15.92
C LYS A 24 -1.44 -7.66 -16.15
N ILE A 25 -1.87 -7.43 -17.39
CA ILE A 25 -2.42 -6.14 -17.83
C ILE A 25 -3.72 -6.39 -18.58
N GLY A 26 -4.77 -5.63 -18.27
CA GLY A 26 -6.06 -5.72 -18.95
C GLY A 26 -7.13 -4.85 -18.29
N ARG A 27 -8.36 -4.85 -18.81
CA ARG A 27 -9.44 -4.01 -18.26
C ARG A 27 -10.07 -4.56 -16.96
N SER A 28 -9.89 -5.85 -16.68
CA SER A 28 -10.44 -6.46 -15.47
C SER A 28 -9.68 -5.97 -14.24
N SER A 29 -10.38 -5.77 -13.13
CA SER A 29 -9.78 -5.49 -11.82
C SER A 29 -8.95 -6.64 -11.24
N GLN A 30 -8.92 -7.80 -11.92
CA GLN A 30 -8.09 -8.95 -11.56
C GLN A 30 -6.65 -8.90 -12.12
N ASN A 31 -6.29 -7.84 -12.84
CA ASN A 31 -4.94 -7.64 -13.37
C ASN A 31 -4.12 -6.73 -12.44
N ASP A 32 -2.79 -6.86 -12.50
CA ASP A 32 -1.86 -6.01 -11.77
C ASP A 32 -1.86 -4.57 -12.30
N VAL A 33 -2.12 -4.40 -13.61
CA VAL A 33 -2.30 -3.09 -14.26
C VAL A 33 -3.67 -3.05 -14.93
N ILE A 34 -4.53 -2.16 -14.43
CA ILE A 34 -5.91 -2.01 -14.90
C ILE A 34 -5.98 -0.91 -15.95
N LEU A 35 -6.37 -1.27 -17.18
CA LEU A 35 -6.59 -0.33 -18.28
C LEU A 35 -8.09 -0.32 -18.63
N PRO A 36 -8.89 0.63 -18.12
CA PRO A 36 -10.36 0.51 -18.06
C PRO A 36 -11.11 0.70 -19.39
N GLU A 37 -10.40 0.71 -20.52
CA GLU A 37 -11.02 0.99 -21.82
C GLU A 37 -11.69 -0.27 -22.39
N ASP A 38 -12.85 -0.08 -23.03
CA ASP A 38 -13.64 -1.20 -23.57
C ASP A 38 -12.95 -1.97 -24.70
N GLU A 39 -12.04 -1.31 -25.42
CA GLU A 39 -11.22 -1.93 -26.48
C GLU A 39 -10.11 -2.86 -25.94
N ILE A 40 -9.94 -2.90 -24.62
CA ILE A 40 -8.93 -3.73 -23.96
C ILE A 40 -9.60 -4.98 -23.40
N SER A 41 -9.10 -6.17 -23.78
CA SER A 41 -9.57 -7.44 -23.22
C SER A 41 -9.44 -7.50 -21.69
N ARG A 42 -10.31 -8.31 -21.05
CA ARG A 42 -10.32 -8.50 -19.59
C ARG A 42 -8.96 -8.93 -19.06
N PHE A 43 -8.30 -9.83 -19.77
CA PHE A 43 -6.90 -10.19 -19.60
C PHE A 43 -6.29 -9.97 -20.99
N HIS A 44 -5.44 -8.94 -21.13
CA HIS A 44 -4.97 -8.52 -22.45
C HIS A 44 -3.58 -9.08 -22.71
N VAL A 45 -2.63 -8.78 -21.84
CA VAL A 45 -1.24 -9.19 -21.99
C VAL A 45 -0.64 -9.55 -20.63
N SER A 46 0.27 -10.51 -20.60
CA SER A 46 1.18 -10.74 -19.47
C SER A 46 2.62 -10.43 -19.88
N ILE A 47 3.40 -9.89 -18.95
CA ILE A 47 4.85 -9.82 -19.06
C ILE A 47 5.42 -10.84 -18.08
N GLU A 48 6.10 -11.86 -18.59
CA GLU A 48 6.55 -13.02 -17.83
C GLU A 48 8.07 -13.09 -17.85
N TRP A 49 8.68 -13.46 -16.72
CA TRP A 49 10.12 -13.70 -16.65
C TRP A 49 10.43 -15.16 -16.95
N THR A 50 11.03 -15.43 -18.10
CA THR A 50 11.40 -16.76 -18.55
C THR A 50 12.79 -16.74 -19.17
N GLU A 51 13.60 -17.76 -18.89
CA GLU A 51 14.94 -17.93 -19.50
C GLU A 51 15.86 -16.70 -19.35
N GLY A 52 15.74 -15.98 -18.23
CA GLY A 52 16.58 -14.80 -17.95
C GLY A 52 16.18 -13.53 -18.71
N ALA A 53 14.97 -13.46 -19.28
CA ALA A 53 14.44 -12.29 -19.95
C ALA A 53 12.94 -12.09 -19.70
N TYR A 54 12.44 -10.87 -19.95
CA TYR A 54 11.01 -10.60 -19.97
C TYR A 54 10.40 -10.90 -21.34
N HIS A 55 9.31 -11.65 -21.34
CA HIS A 55 8.53 -12.00 -22.51
C HIS A 55 7.12 -11.44 -22.38
N LEU A 56 6.66 -10.76 -23.42
CA LEU A 56 5.29 -10.35 -23.60
C LEU A 56 4.48 -11.51 -24.16
N VAL A 57 3.33 -11.82 -23.55
CA VAL A 57 2.39 -12.85 -24.01
C VAL A 57 1.00 -12.24 -24.16
N ASP A 58 0.51 -12.14 -25.40
CA ASP A 58 -0.77 -11.52 -25.73
C ASP A 58 -1.92 -12.55 -25.79
N THR A 59 -2.87 -12.41 -24.87
CA THR A 59 -4.09 -13.23 -24.76
C THR A 59 -5.36 -12.48 -25.21
N SER A 60 -5.19 -11.28 -25.74
CA SER A 60 -6.29 -10.39 -26.11
C SER A 60 -6.98 -10.77 -27.42
N THR A 61 -8.17 -10.21 -27.58
CA THR A 61 -8.97 -10.24 -28.80
C THR A 61 -8.55 -9.16 -29.80
N SER A 62 -8.20 -7.97 -29.31
CA SER A 62 -7.84 -6.80 -30.13
C SER A 62 -6.37 -6.76 -30.56
N GLY A 63 -5.52 -7.56 -29.91
CA GLY A 63 -4.12 -7.74 -30.24
C GLY A 63 -3.19 -6.70 -29.60
N THR A 64 -1.99 -7.11 -29.24
CA THR A 64 -0.93 -6.22 -28.73
C THR A 64 0.10 -5.92 -29.82
N ARG A 65 0.51 -4.66 -29.97
CA ARG A 65 1.52 -4.26 -30.98
C ARG A 65 2.84 -3.88 -30.34
N VAL A 66 3.96 -4.29 -30.92
CA VAL A 66 5.30 -3.83 -30.51
C VAL A 66 6.06 -3.36 -31.74
N GLY A 67 6.55 -2.11 -31.73
CA GLY A 67 7.18 -1.51 -32.92
C GLY A 67 6.24 -1.46 -34.15
N GLY A 68 4.93 -1.31 -33.92
CA GLY A 68 3.90 -1.24 -34.97
C GLY A 68 3.33 -2.58 -35.46
N GLN A 69 3.95 -3.71 -35.12
CA GLN A 69 3.53 -5.06 -35.54
C GLN A 69 2.76 -5.79 -34.44
N LEU A 70 1.72 -6.55 -34.79
CA LEU A 70 0.99 -7.42 -33.86
C LEU A 70 1.88 -8.60 -33.44
N VAL A 71 1.94 -8.87 -32.14
CA VAL A 71 2.76 -9.94 -31.57
C VAL A 71 1.92 -10.82 -30.64
N LYS A 72 2.17 -12.14 -30.67
CA LYS A 72 1.56 -13.09 -29.71
C LYS A 72 2.48 -13.48 -28.57
N ASN A 73 3.76 -13.66 -28.86
CA ASN A 73 4.82 -13.78 -27.87
C ASN A 73 6.04 -12.99 -28.37
N LYS A 74 6.64 -12.16 -27.51
CA LYS A 74 7.85 -11.42 -27.85
C LYS A 74 8.75 -11.23 -26.64
N LYS A 75 10.03 -11.59 -26.77
CA LYS A 75 11.08 -11.15 -25.84
C LYS A 75 11.23 -9.63 -25.92
N LEU A 76 11.13 -8.97 -24.78
CA LEU A 76 11.25 -7.52 -24.66
C LEU A 76 12.72 -7.07 -24.64
N ASN A 77 13.03 -6.05 -25.43
CA ASN A 77 14.34 -5.40 -25.49
C ASN A 77 14.23 -3.95 -25.03
N ASN A 78 15.28 -3.42 -24.38
CA ASN A 78 15.30 -2.04 -23.91
C ASN A 78 14.85 -1.06 -25.00
N GLY A 79 13.89 -0.20 -24.67
CA GLY A 79 13.29 0.77 -25.57
C GLY A 79 12.09 0.26 -26.39
N ASP A 80 11.73 -1.03 -26.31
CA ASP A 80 10.54 -1.55 -26.99
C ASP A 80 9.29 -0.76 -26.59
N GLU A 81 8.57 -0.25 -27.59
CA GLU A 81 7.28 0.42 -27.43
C GLU A 81 6.14 -0.56 -27.72
N ILE A 82 5.32 -0.81 -26.71
CA ILE A 82 4.18 -1.72 -26.70
C ILE A 82 2.90 -0.88 -26.75
N PHE A 83 1.96 -1.21 -27.63
CA PHE A 83 0.69 -0.49 -27.79
C PHE A 83 -0.48 -1.44 -27.52
N ILE A 84 -1.40 -0.96 -26.69
CA ILE A 84 -2.64 -1.65 -26.29
C ILE A 84 -3.76 -0.61 -26.26
N GLY A 85 -4.66 -0.65 -27.25
CA GLY A 85 -5.69 0.38 -27.42
C GLY A 85 -5.06 1.79 -27.47
N PRO A 86 -5.44 2.73 -26.58
CA PRO A 86 -4.91 4.09 -26.56
C PRO A 86 -3.65 4.24 -25.71
N TYR A 87 -3.16 3.16 -25.11
CA TYR A 87 -2.00 3.16 -24.23
C TYR A 87 -0.73 2.77 -24.98
N LYS A 88 0.36 3.45 -24.62
CA LYS A 88 1.73 3.10 -25.01
C LYS A 88 2.52 2.74 -23.77
N MET A 89 3.26 1.64 -23.79
CA MET A 89 4.21 1.27 -22.74
C MET A 89 5.61 1.19 -23.33
N LYS A 90 6.60 1.79 -22.67
CA LYS A 90 8.01 1.67 -23.06
C LYS A 90 8.74 0.80 -22.05
N TYR A 91 9.33 -0.30 -22.50
CA TYR A 91 10.18 -1.14 -21.66
C TYR A 91 11.57 -0.51 -21.52
N VAL A 92 12.05 -0.35 -20.29
CA VAL A 92 13.35 0.28 -19.99
C VAL A 92 14.16 -0.63 -19.08
N LEU A 93 15.40 -0.92 -19.48
CA LEU A 93 16.43 -1.51 -18.63
C LEU A 93 17.32 -0.36 -18.13
N GLU A 94 17.32 -0.07 -16.83
CA GLU A 94 18.26 0.91 -16.26
C GLU A 94 19.70 0.55 -16.65
N GLY A 95 20.39 1.46 -17.33
CA GLY A 95 21.81 1.32 -17.62
C GLY A 95 22.38 1.91 -18.92
N VAL A 96 21.83 2.97 -19.54
CA VAL A 96 22.63 3.91 -20.38
C VAL A 96 21.99 5.30 -20.31
N ALA A 97 22.79 6.29 -19.95
CA ALA A 97 22.43 7.64 -19.59
C ALA A 97 21.80 8.47 -20.72
N ASP A 98 20.91 9.39 -20.34
CA ASP A 98 21.06 10.77 -20.79
C ASP A 98 20.93 11.72 -19.60
N GLN A 99 22.06 12.34 -19.27
CA GLN A 99 22.15 13.47 -18.37
C GLN A 99 21.63 14.68 -19.13
N GLN A 100 20.48 15.24 -18.74
CA GLN A 100 20.27 16.69 -18.64
C GLN A 100 18.84 17.03 -18.17
N ARG A 101 18.82 17.87 -17.12
CA ARG A 101 17.80 18.85 -16.72
C ARG A 101 16.71 18.42 -15.73
N GLU A 102 17.05 18.79 -14.48
CA GLU A 102 16.23 19.53 -13.52
C GLU A 102 15.01 18.83 -12.94
N ALA A 103 15.26 18.27 -11.74
CA ALA A 103 14.26 17.84 -10.79
C ALA A 103 13.38 19.02 -10.39
N SER A 104 12.23 19.14 -11.06
CA SER A 104 11.06 19.71 -10.42
C SER A 104 10.76 18.85 -9.19
N VAL A 105 10.87 19.45 -8.00
CA VAL A 105 10.30 18.89 -6.78
C VAL A 105 8.80 18.71 -7.04
N GLN A 106 8.38 17.49 -7.31
CA GLN A 106 6.97 17.16 -7.57
C GLN A 106 6.37 16.64 -6.27
N THR A 107 5.31 17.31 -5.82
CA THR A 107 4.33 16.69 -4.94
C THR A 107 3.72 15.53 -5.71
N VAL A 108 4.01 14.30 -5.29
CA VAL A 108 3.48 13.11 -5.96
C VAL A 108 2.19 12.74 -5.23
N ILE A 109 1.07 13.21 -5.73
CA ILE A 109 -0.25 12.73 -5.30
C ILE A 109 -0.38 11.30 -5.84
N ARG A 110 -0.28 10.32 -4.94
CA ARG A 110 -0.57 8.92 -5.23
C ARG A 110 -2.04 8.69 -4.90
N ASP A 111 -2.91 8.96 -5.87
CA ASP A 111 -4.30 8.52 -5.82
C ASP A 111 -4.35 7.01 -6.13
N ASP A 112 -4.05 6.20 -5.14
CA ASP A 112 -4.32 4.77 -5.19
C ASP A 112 -5.52 4.46 -4.28
N PRO A 113 -6.67 4.00 -4.82
CA PRO A 113 -7.84 3.58 -4.06
C PRO A 113 -7.61 2.32 -3.20
N ALA A 114 -6.36 1.89 -3.01
CA ALA A 114 -5.98 0.81 -2.11
C ALA A 114 -6.10 1.19 -0.61
N GLU A 115 -6.97 2.14 -0.27
CA GLU A 115 -7.63 2.17 1.03
C GLU A 115 -8.92 1.38 0.96
N ALA A 116 -8.83 0.05 0.96
CA ALA A 116 -10.03 -0.75 1.09
C ALA A 116 -9.73 -2.06 1.81
N THR A 117 -9.95 -2.03 3.13
CA THR A 117 -10.03 -3.19 4.02
C THR A 117 -8.68 -3.66 4.56
N ARG A 118 -8.22 -3.05 5.67
CA ARG A 118 -7.38 -3.82 6.60
C ARG A 118 -8.26 -4.93 7.16
N ILE A 119 -7.99 -6.16 6.77
CA ILE A 119 -8.69 -7.31 7.33
C ILE A 119 -8.13 -7.54 8.73
N LEU A 120 -8.85 -7.09 9.76
CA LEU A 120 -8.76 -7.75 11.05
C LEU A 120 -9.45 -9.09 10.90
N SER A 121 -8.68 -10.14 10.56
CA SER A 121 -9.23 -11.48 10.53
C SER A 121 -9.38 -11.94 11.97
N ILE A 122 -10.63 -12.06 12.37
CA ILE A 122 -11.01 -12.50 13.71
C ILE A 122 -11.70 -13.84 13.51
N THR A 123 -10.91 -14.91 13.45
CA THR A 123 -11.42 -16.28 13.36
C THR A 123 -11.99 -16.74 14.71
N ASN A 124 -12.69 -17.89 14.73
CA ASN A 124 -13.28 -18.50 15.93
C ASN A 124 -12.24 -18.88 17.00
N SER A 125 -10.95 -18.83 16.68
CA SER A 125 -9.86 -18.92 17.66
C SER A 125 -9.74 -17.59 18.42
N HIS A 126 -9.27 -17.63 19.66
CA HIS A 126 -9.02 -16.45 20.48
C HIS A 126 -7.88 -15.55 19.96
N LEU A 127 -7.53 -15.66 18.68
CA LEU A 127 -6.42 -14.98 18.02
C LEU A 127 -6.96 -13.83 17.18
N VAL A 128 -6.36 -12.65 17.32
CA VAL A 128 -6.50 -11.55 16.37
C VAL A 128 -5.20 -11.45 15.62
N GLN A 129 -5.29 -11.46 14.30
CA GLN A 129 -4.17 -11.08 13.46
C GLN A 129 -4.20 -9.55 13.30
N VAL A 130 -3.28 -8.87 13.97
CA VAL A 130 -3.07 -7.43 13.79
C VAL A 130 -1.95 -7.25 12.79
N GLU A 131 -2.21 -6.48 11.74
CA GLU A 131 -1.15 -6.00 10.85
C GLU A 131 -0.52 -4.75 11.46
N GLU A 132 0.77 -4.85 11.80
CA GLU A 132 1.55 -3.74 12.34
C GLU A 132 2.52 -3.22 11.28
N THR A 133 2.38 -1.94 10.93
CA THR A 133 3.30 -1.25 10.03
C THR A 133 4.58 -0.85 10.76
N HIS A 134 5.71 -1.18 10.16
CA HIS A 134 7.04 -0.83 10.63
C HIS A 134 7.84 -0.16 9.53
N LEU A 135 8.84 0.61 9.93
CA LEU A 135 9.96 0.99 9.09
C LEU A 135 11.13 0.05 9.38
N GLU A 136 11.66 -0.57 8.34
CA GLU A 136 12.90 -1.33 8.37
C GLU A 136 14.03 -0.45 7.83
N ILE A 137 14.93 -0.03 8.71
CA ILE A 137 16.03 0.87 8.39
C ILE A 137 17.29 0.05 8.19
N THR A 138 17.95 0.23 7.06
CA THR A 138 19.27 -0.30 6.75
C THR A 138 20.25 0.87 6.68
N ASP A 139 21.19 0.91 7.65
CA ASP A 139 22.19 1.98 7.73
C ASP A 139 23.34 1.81 6.72
N THR A 140 24.26 2.77 6.72
CA THR A 140 25.45 2.78 5.85
C THR A 140 26.39 1.59 6.09
N ASN A 141 26.35 0.98 7.28
CA ASN A 141 27.09 -0.24 7.62
C ASN A 141 26.33 -1.53 7.28
N LYS A 142 25.19 -1.42 6.58
CA LYS A 142 24.27 -2.51 6.25
C LYS A 142 23.66 -3.21 7.47
N GLN A 143 23.61 -2.53 8.62
CA GLN A 143 22.88 -3.02 9.78
C GLN A 143 21.42 -2.66 9.66
N THR A 144 20.55 -3.63 9.94
CA THR A 144 19.11 -3.47 9.83
C THR A 144 18.44 -3.41 11.21
N ARG A 145 17.54 -2.45 11.42
CA ARG A 145 16.67 -2.37 12.60
C ARG A 145 15.26 -1.98 12.22
N ARG A 146 14.29 -2.28 13.09
CA ARG A 146 12.87 -1.97 12.86
C ARG A 146 12.34 -1.01 13.92
N ILE A 147 11.50 -0.08 13.50
CA ILE A 147 10.73 0.81 14.39
C ILE A 147 9.26 0.79 13.98
N LYS A 148 8.36 0.79 14.96
CA LYS A 148 6.92 0.83 14.73
C LYS A 148 6.47 2.27 14.46
N ILE A 149 5.59 2.46 13.48
CA ILE A 149 4.98 3.77 13.22
C ILE A 149 3.75 3.93 14.12
N GLY A 150 3.74 5.01 14.90
CA GLY A 150 2.67 5.33 15.85
C GLY A 150 1.55 6.18 15.24
N LYS A 151 0.69 6.73 16.11
CA LYS A 151 -0.32 7.74 15.74
C LYS A 151 0.26 9.16 15.65
N MET A 152 1.38 9.43 16.32
CA MET A 152 2.07 10.72 16.28
C MET A 152 2.98 10.79 15.06
N PRO A 153 3.26 11.99 14.53
CA PRO A 153 4.35 12.21 13.57
C PRO A 153 5.64 11.52 14.03
N LEU A 154 6.35 10.93 13.08
CA LEU A 154 7.66 10.32 13.26
C LEU A 154 8.72 11.19 12.57
N SER A 155 9.45 11.98 13.34
CA SER A 155 10.56 12.80 12.84
C SER A 155 11.81 11.97 12.56
N MET A 156 12.52 12.29 11.47
CA MET A 156 13.69 11.57 10.98
C MET A 156 14.82 12.54 10.61
N GLY A 157 16.05 12.22 11.02
CA GLY A 157 17.22 13.03 10.71
C GLY A 157 18.44 12.63 11.55
N SER A 158 19.58 13.29 11.33
CA SER A 158 20.82 13.01 12.09
C SER A 158 20.85 13.69 13.47
N GLY A 159 19.96 14.65 13.71
CA GLY A 159 19.86 15.33 15.00
C GLY A 159 19.33 14.39 16.11
N PRO A 160 19.81 14.56 17.36
CA PRO A 160 19.39 13.71 18.48
C PRO A 160 17.92 13.92 18.90
N ASP A 161 17.31 15.03 18.50
CA ASP A 161 15.92 15.36 18.82
C ASP A 161 14.89 14.64 17.93
N ASN A 162 15.34 13.86 16.92
CA ASN A 162 14.45 13.07 16.08
C ASN A 162 14.06 11.76 16.75
N GLN A 163 12.84 11.30 16.51
CA GLN A 163 12.39 9.99 16.97
C GLN A 163 13.13 8.85 16.25
N LEU A 164 13.47 9.05 14.97
CA LEU A 164 14.39 8.20 14.23
C LEU A 164 15.69 8.96 13.95
N VAL A 165 16.68 8.75 14.82
CA VAL A 165 18.03 9.26 14.62
C VAL A 165 18.76 8.38 13.59
N ILE A 166 19.22 9.01 12.51
CA ILE A 166 19.93 8.35 11.39
C ILE A 166 21.39 8.81 11.40
N ASN A 167 22.30 7.86 11.62
CA ASN A 167 23.74 8.11 11.62
C ASN A 167 24.29 8.05 10.19
N ASP A 168 24.14 9.13 9.46
CA ASP A 168 24.52 9.25 8.05
C ASP A 168 24.90 10.71 7.75
N ASP A 169 26.11 10.91 7.24
CA ASP A 169 26.67 12.25 6.98
C ASP A 169 25.91 13.02 5.89
N TYR A 170 25.16 12.31 5.03
CA TYR A 170 24.33 12.92 3.99
C TYR A 170 22.90 13.22 4.46
N VAL A 171 22.60 12.96 5.73
CA VAL A 171 21.28 13.22 6.32
C VAL A 171 21.30 14.49 7.15
N SER A 172 20.50 15.48 6.75
CA SER A 172 20.28 16.71 7.52
C SER A 172 19.77 16.43 8.95
N SER A 173 20.08 17.35 9.88
CA SER A 173 19.70 17.22 11.28
C SER A 173 18.21 17.03 11.49
N ARG A 174 17.38 17.72 10.71
CA ARG A 174 15.94 17.45 10.54
C ARG A 174 15.71 17.24 9.05
N HIS A 175 15.50 16.00 8.63
CA HIS A 175 15.52 15.65 7.21
C HIS A 175 14.11 15.44 6.65
N GLY A 176 13.29 14.66 7.36
CA GLY A 176 11.95 14.32 6.93
C GLY A 176 11.07 13.89 8.09
N GLU A 177 9.79 13.75 7.82
CA GLU A 177 8.79 13.32 8.79
C GLU A 177 7.79 12.37 8.12
N ILE A 178 7.32 11.36 8.86
CA ILE A 178 6.20 10.52 8.45
C ILE A 178 5.04 10.76 9.40
N THR A 179 3.90 11.19 8.86
CA THR A 179 2.65 11.34 9.60
C THR A 179 1.65 10.29 9.15
N LYS A 180 0.78 9.84 10.06
CA LYS A 180 -0.33 8.96 9.72
C LYS A 180 -1.63 9.76 9.76
N ASP A 181 -2.32 9.83 8.63
CA ASP A 181 -3.62 10.47 8.52
C ASP A 181 -4.69 9.49 8.01
N ALA A 182 -5.83 10.01 7.58
CA ALA A 182 -6.94 9.23 7.05
C ALA A 182 -6.69 8.68 5.63
N HIS A 183 -5.60 9.06 4.96
CA HIS A 183 -5.25 8.68 3.59
C HIS A 183 -3.99 7.80 3.52
N GLY A 184 -3.33 7.56 4.66
CA GLY A 184 -2.22 6.64 4.78
C GLY A 184 -1.06 7.19 5.60
N TYR A 185 0.16 6.91 5.15
CA TYR A 185 1.39 7.40 5.75
C TYR A 185 1.98 8.48 4.85
N LEU A 186 1.83 9.75 5.21
CA LEU A 186 2.37 10.88 4.48
C LEU A 186 3.83 11.10 4.87
N LEU A 187 4.74 10.97 3.91
CA LEU A 187 6.15 11.32 4.03
C LEU A 187 6.38 12.72 3.49
N THR A 188 7.03 13.57 4.30
CA THR A 188 7.38 14.94 3.94
C THR A 188 8.87 15.19 4.13
N ASP A 189 9.54 15.73 3.11
CA ASP A 189 10.90 16.25 3.20
C ASP A 189 10.89 17.65 3.84
N LEU A 190 11.73 17.88 4.84
CA LEU A 190 11.78 19.13 5.59
C LEU A 190 12.82 20.12 5.02
N ASN A 191 12.87 20.24 3.69
CA ASN A 191 13.89 20.97 2.94
C ASN A 191 15.31 20.48 3.28
N SER A 192 15.50 19.17 3.23
CA SER A 192 16.81 18.58 3.50
C SER A 192 17.82 18.95 2.40
N THR A 193 19.10 18.93 2.75
CA THR A 193 20.18 19.34 1.83
C THR A 193 20.26 18.44 0.60
N ASN A 194 20.22 17.13 0.82
CA ASN A 194 20.36 16.12 -0.25
C ASN A 194 18.99 15.63 -0.78
N GLY A 195 17.91 15.98 -0.09
CA GLY A 195 16.55 15.53 -0.41
C GLY A 195 16.24 14.12 0.06
N THR A 196 14.93 13.89 0.22
CA THR A 196 14.34 12.58 0.41
C THR A 196 13.96 11.94 -0.91
N TYR A 197 14.17 10.63 -1.04
CA TYR A 197 13.82 9.86 -2.24
C TYR A 197 12.85 8.73 -1.88
N LEU A 198 11.91 8.45 -2.78
CA LEU A 198 10.99 7.32 -2.71
C LEU A 198 11.10 6.51 -4.01
N ASN A 199 11.45 5.23 -3.91
CA ASN A 199 11.68 4.33 -5.05
C ASN A 199 12.56 4.99 -6.14
N GLY A 200 13.63 5.67 -5.73
CA GLY A 200 14.59 6.34 -6.61
C GLY A 200 14.20 7.76 -7.06
N ARG A 201 13.00 8.25 -6.77
CA ARG A 201 12.56 9.61 -7.17
C ARG A 201 12.65 10.58 -6.01
N LYS A 202 13.18 11.79 -6.25
CA LYS A 202 13.21 12.86 -5.23
C LYS A 202 11.78 13.34 -4.96
N ILE A 203 11.41 13.47 -3.70
CA ILE A 203 10.08 13.91 -3.26
C ILE A 203 10.18 15.14 -2.36
N SER A 204 9.09 15.90 -2.28
CA SER A 204 8.81 16.85 -1.20
C SER A 204 7.76 16.32 -0.25
N GLU A 205 6.71 15.72 -0.78
CA GLU A 205 5.59 15.18 -0.02
C GLU A 205 4.88 14.08 -0.83
N VAL A 206 4.60 12.94 -0.20
CA VAL A 206 4.03 11.75 -0.86
C VAL A 206 3.44 10.74 0.13
N ILE A 207 2.36 10.06 -0.24
CA ILE A 207 1.82 8.91 0.52
C ILE A 207 2.71 7.68 0.27
N VAL A 208 3.14 7.05 1.36
CA VAL A 208 3.98 5.86 1.36
C VAL A 208 3.14 4.63 1.67
N HIS A 209 3.31 3.59 0.87
CA HIS A 209 2.62 2.32 1.02
C HIS A 209 3.56 1.23 1.51
N VAL A 210 2.99 0.16 2.05
CA VAL A 210 3.76 -1.04 2.42
C VAL A 210 4.45 -1.60 1.18
N GLY A 211 5.75 -1.85 1.29
CA GLY A 211 6.62 -2.31 0.21
C GLY A 211 7.53 -1.22 -0.33
N ASP A 212 7.16 0.05 -0.19
CA ASP A 212 7.96 1.18 -0.67
C ASP A 212 9.31 1.30 0.04
N GLU A 213 10.30 1.78 -0.70
CA GLU A 213 11.64 2.09 -0.22
C GLU A 213 11.90 3.59 -0.28
N MET A 214 12.19 4.16 0.88
CA MET A 214 12.63 5.54 1.04
C MET A 214 14.16 5.56 1.19
N ARG A 215 14.80 6.61 0.68
CA ARG A 215 16.22 6.85 0.87
C ARG A 215 16.46 8.28 1.34
N LEU A 216 17.14 8.42 2.47
CA LEU A 216 17.63 9.66 3.03
C LEU A 216 19.15 9.53 3.15
N GLY A 217 19.91 10.34 2.44
CA GLY A 217 21.37 10.12 2.33
C GLY A 217 21.68 8.77 1.67
N GLU A 218 22.49 7.95 2.33
CA GLU A 218 22.79 6.57 1.95
C GLU A 218 21.93 5.53 2.70
N THR A 219 21.18 5.98 3.71
CA THR A 219 20.29 5.14 4.51
C THR A 219 19.04 4.75 3.72
N LEU A 220 18.75 3.45 3.68
CA LEU A 220 17.52 2.91 3.08
C LEU A 220 16.50 2.59 4.17
N ILE A 221 15.24 2.97 3.93
CA ILE A 221 14.14 2.76 4.86
C ILE A 221 12.98 2.13 4.10
N LYS A 222 12.64 0.89 4.42
CA LYS A 222 11.54 0.17 3.78
C LYS A 222 10.29 0.14 4.65
N MET A 223 9.13 0.46 4.08
CA MET A 223 7.86 0.28 4.77
C MET A 223 7.43 -1.18 4.69
N ILE A 224 7.23 -1.84 5.83
CA ILE A 224 6.81 -3.23 5.91
C ILE A 224 5.58 -3.39 6.79
N SER A 225 4.79 -4.43 6.55
CA SER A 225 3.71 -4.87 7.43
C SER A 225 4.07 -6.24 8.01
N THR A 226 3.92 -6.39 9.32
CA THR A 226 4.10 -7.68 10.00
C THR A 226 2.77 -8.13 10.57
N LYS A 227 2.41 -9.39 10.32
CA LYS A 227 1.25 -10.03 10.93
C LYS A 227 1.63 -10.50 12.33
N LYS A 228 1.03 -9.93 13.35
CA LYS A 228 1.17 -10.39 14.73
C LYS A 228 -0.12 -11.06 15.17
N GLU A 229 -0.03 -12.32 15.55
CA GLU A 229 -1.12 -13.02 16.23
C GLU A 229 -1.10 -12.64 17.70
N GLU A 230 -2.14 -11.95 18.15
CA GLU A 230 -2.35 -11.68 19.56
C GLU A 230 -3.54 -12.46 20.10
N THR A 231 -3.34 -13.17 21.21
CA THR A 231 -4.45 -13.77 21.93
C THR A 231 -5.28 -12.67 22.60
N ILE A 232 -6.55 -12.56 22.24
CA ILE A 232 -7.47 -11.67 22.92
C ILE A 232 -7.78 -12.23 24.29
N LYS A 233 -7.43 -11.45 25.32
CA LYS A 233 -7.88 -11.73 26.67
C LYS A 233 -9.37 -11.37 26.80
N PRO A 234 -10.17 -12.19 27.50
CA PRO A 234 -11.55 -11.85 27.82
C PRO A 234 -11.61 -10.52 28.55
N LEU A 235 -12.66 -9.73 28.29
CA LEU A 235 -12.85 -8.44 28.98
C LEU A 235 -13.10 -8.63 30.49
N GLY A 236 -13.46 -9.86 30.92
CA GLY A 236 -13.78 -10.20 32.30
C GLY A 236 -15.09 -9.59 32.78
N GLN A 237 -15.93 -9.10 31.86
CA GLN A 237 -17.22 -8.46 32.14
C GLN A 237 -18.36 -9.32 31.62
N SER A 238 -19.41 -9.48 32.43
CA SER A 238 -20.61 -10.24 32.07
C SER A 238 -21.68 -9.39 31.36
N PHE A 239 -21.47 -8.08 31.28
CA PHE A 239 -22.34 -7.13 30.60
C PHE A 239 -21.50 -6.11 29.83
N PHE A 240 -21.88 -5.81 28.59
CA PHE A 240 -21.17 -4.85 27.74
C PHE A 240 -22.11 -4.30 26.67
N CYS A 241 -22.31 -2.97 26.64
CA CYS A 241 -23.13 -2.28 25.63
C CYS A 241 -24.52 -2.94 25.41
N GLY A 242 -25.21 -3.31 26.49
CA GLY A 242 -26.53 -3.96 26.42
C GLY A 242 -26.50 -5.47 26.16
N MET A 243 -25.34 -6.04 25.78
CA MET A 243 -25.17 -7.48 25.63
C MET A 243 -24.79 -8.14 26.96
N VAL A 244 -25.25 -9.37 27.16
CA VAL A 244 -24.90 -10.22 28.31
C VAL A 244 -23.96 -11.34 27.85
N ALA A 245 -22.86 -11.56 28.57
CA ALA A 245 -21.88 -12.60 28.28
C ALA A 245 -21.54 -13.44 29.52
N GLN A 246 -22.06 -14.66 29.56
CA GLN A 246 -21.68 -15.62 30.61
C GLN A 246 -20.57 -16.58 30.17
N THR A 247 -20.25 -16.61 28.87
CA THR A 247 -19.28 -17.54 28.29
C THR A 247 -17.99 -16.83 27.87
N LEU A 248 -16.87 -17.54 27.92
CA LEU A 248 -15.56 -17.05 27.50
C LEU A 248 -15.54 -16.51 26.05
N PRO A 249 -16.19 -17.16 25.06
CA PRO A 249 -16.26 -16.63 23.69
C PRO A 249 -16.97 -15.27 23.60
N MET A 250 -18.06 -15.08 24.34
CA MET A 250 -18.78 -13.80 24.37
C MET A 250 -17.98 -12.69 25.08
N GLN A 251 -17.27 -13.02 26.16
CA GLN A 251 -16.37 -12.05 26.81
C GLN A 251 -15.19 -11.65 25.91
N ILE A 252 -14.76 -12.56 25.04
CA ILE A 252 -13.74 -12.27 24.02
C ILE A 252 -14.33 -11.44 22.88
N LEU A 253 -15.59 -11.65 22.49
CA LEU A 253 -16.31 -10.75 21.59
C LEU A 253 -16.34 -9.31 22.11
N PHE A 254 -16.56 -9.09 23.40
CA PHE A 254 -16.52 -7.74 23.97
C PHE A 254 -15.14 -7.08 23.82
N SER A 255 -14.08 -7.83 24.08
CA SER A 255 -12.70 -7.36 23.83
C SER A 255 -12.45 -7.06 22.35
N LYS A 256 -13.01 -7.85 21.43
CA LYS A 256 -12.95 -7.61 19.97
C LYS A 256 -13.62 -6.29 19.62
N LEU A 257 -14.87 -6.10 20.03
CA LEU A 257 -15.64 -4.88 19.78
C LEU A 257 -14.93 -3.64 20.33
N LYS A 258 -14.41 -3.71 21.56
CA LYS A 258 -13.66 -2.60 22.19
C LYS A 258 -12.38 -2.23 21.43
N LYS A 259 -11.70 -3.21 20.82
CA LYS A 259 -10.49 -2.98 20.01
C LYS A 259 -10.81 -2.45 18.60
N VAL A 260 -11.89 -2.93 17.99
CA VAL A 260 -12.28 -2.60 16.60
C VAL A 260 -13.03 -1.27 16.51
N ALA A 261 -13.89 -0.94 17.49
CA ALA A 261 -14.72 0.26 17.47
C ALA A 261 -13.97 1.59 17.22
N PRO A 262 -12.79 1.87 17.80
CA PRO A 262 -12.08 3.13 17.56
C PRO A 262 -11.30 3.16 16.22
N THR A 263 -11.56 2.22 15.31
CA THR A 263 -10.93 2.17 13.98
C THR A 263 -11.91 2.59 12.90
N ASP A 264 -11.38 3.02 11.76
CA ASP A 264 -12.09 3.38 10.53
C ASP A 264 -12.41 2.16 9.63
N LEU A 265 -12.29 0.94 10.17
CA LEU A 265 -12.45 -0.28 9.40
C LEU A 265 -13.91 -0.64 9.15
N THR A 266 -14.20 -1.12 7.95
CA THR A 266 -15.48 -1.77 7.63
C THR A 266 -15.60 -3.09 8.39
N VAL A 267 -16.67 -3.26 9.17
CA VAL A 267 -16.88 -4.45 10.00
C VAL A 267 -18.04 -5.28 9.46
N LEU A 268 -17.79 -6.57 9.20
CA LEU A 268 -18.82 -7.57 8.95
C LEU A 268 -19.14 -8.34 10.24
N ILE A 269 -20.41 -8.30 10.68
CA ILE A 269 -20.90 -9.07 11.83
C ILE A 269 -21.69 -10.28 11.32
N GLN A 270 -21.23 -11.48 11.64
CA GLN A 270 -21.93 -12.73 11.31
C GLN A 270 -22.52 -13.33 12.58
N ALA A 271 -23.83 -13.61 12.56
CA ALA A 271 -24.52 -14.30 13.66
C ALA A 271 -25.85 -14.89 13.17
N GLU A 272 -26.37 -15.89 13.89
CA GLU A 272 -27.73 -16.38 13.67
C GLU A 272 -28.77 -15.33 14.04
N SER A 273 -29.97 -15.43 13.46
CA SER A 273 -31.08 -14.54 13.78
C SER A 273 -31.41 -14.57 15.29
N GLY A 274 -31.63 -13.40 15.89
CA GLY A 274 -31.92 -13.28 17.33
C GLY A 274 -30.69 -13.29 18.25
N SER A 275 -29.46 -13.43 17.73
CA SER A 275 -28.23 -13.47 18.55
C SER A 275 -27.74 -12.10 19.08
N GLY A 276 -28.48 -11.01 18.83
CA GLY A 276 -28.11 -9.67 19.27
C GLY A 276 -27.06 -8.96 18.41
N LYS A 277 -26.99 -9.26 17.10
CA LYS A 277 -26.07 -8.61 16.14
C LYS A 277 -26.24 -7.09 16.08
N GLU A 278 -27.46 -6.61 16.30
CA GLU A 278 -27.79 -5.18 16.37
C GLU A 278 -27.12 -4.50 17.56
N LEU A 279 -27.03 -5.18 18.71
CA LEU A 279 -26.34 -4.68 19.89
C LEU A 279 -24.82 -4.59 19.66
N ALA A 280 -24.25 -5.57 18.96
CA ALA A 280 -22.84 -5.51 18.57
C ALA A 280 -22.55 -4.36 17.60
N ALA A 281 -23.41 -4.15 16.59
CA ALA A 281 -23.29 -3.02 15.66
C ALA A 281 -23.43 -1.67 16.37
N ARG A 282 -24.35 -1.56 17.32
CA ARG A 282 -24.51 -0.37 18.16
C ARG A 282 -23.31 -0.13 19.06
N ALA A 283 -22.77 -1.18 19.69
CA ALA A 283 -21.56 -1.09 20.50
C ALA A 283 -20.36 -0.56 19.69
N LEU A 284 -20.19 -1.00 18.44
CA LEU A 284 -19.15 -0.45 17.54
C LEU A 284 -19.33 1.04 17.32
N HIS A 285 -20.54 1.49 17.02
CA HIS A 285 -20.81 2.91 16.81
C HIS A 285 -20.58 3.74 18.08
N ASP A 286 -21.15 3.33 19.21
CA ASP A 286 -21.09 4.07 20.47
C ASP A 286 -19.64 4.20 21.00
N LEU A 287 -18.78 3.23 20.70
CA LEU A 287 -17.36 3.22 21.09
C LEU A 287 -16.42 3.78 20.01
N SER A 288 -16.94 4.20 18.86
CA SER A 288 -16.13 4.74 17.76
C SER A 288 -15.83 6.23 17.93
N GLU A 289 -14.88 6.72 17.15
CA GLU A 289 -14.54 8.15 17.05
C GLU A 289 -15.72 8.96 16.45
N ILE A 290 -16.65 8.31 15.74
CA ILE A 290 -17.84 8.92 15.12
C ILE A 290 -19.13 8.73 15.95
N SER A 291 -19.03 8.33 17.21
CA SER A 291 -20.18 8.08 18.11
C SER A 291 -21.14 9.26 18.30
N LYS A 292 -20.70 10.49 18.02
CA LYS A 292 -21.57 11.69 18.02
C LYS A 292 -22.37 11.89 16.74
N GLY A 293 -22.00 11.17 15.67
CA GLY A 293 -22.70 11.19 14.39
C GLY A 293 -23.97 10.34 14.41
N PRO A 294 -24.78 10.38 13.35
CA PRO A 294 -25.99 9.59 13.27
C PRO A 294 -25.69 8.09 13.13
N TYR A 295 -26.40 7.26 13.88
CA TYR A 295 -26.47 5.82 13.65
C TYR A 295 -27.60 5.50 12.68
N VAL A 296 -27.26 5.25 11.42
CA VAL A 296 -28.23 4.96 10.36
C VAL A 296 -28.35 3.46 10.16
N ILE A 297 -29.57 2.93 10.24
CA ILE A 297 -29.87 1.54 9.97
C ILE A 297 -30.45 1.44 8.56
N VAL A 298 -29.81 0.65 7.70
CA VAL A 298 -30.32 0.30 6.38
C VAL A 298 -30.74 -1.17 6.41
N ASN A 299 -32.03 -1.43 6.24
CA ASN A 299 -32.57 -2.79 6.17
C ASN A 299 -32.65 -3.23 4.71
N CYS A 300 -32.06 -4.38 4.38
CA CYS A 300 -31.92 -4.84 3.00
C CYS A 300 -33.12 -5.63 2.46
N GLY A 301 -34.15 -5.90 3.29
CA GLY A 301 -35.37 -6.60 2.88
C GLY A 301 -35.22 -8.11 2.84
#